data_AF-A0A8H3TTP0-F1
#
_entry.id   AF-A0A8H3TTP0-F1
#
_cell.length_a   1.000
_cell.length_b   1.000
_cell.length_c   1.000
_cell.angle_alpha   90.00
_cell.angle_beta   90.00
_cell.angle_gamma   90.00
#
_symmetry.space_group_name_H-M   'P 1'
#
loop_
_entity.id
_entity.type
_entity.pdbx_description
1 polymer ?
#
loop_
_entity_poly.entity_id
_entity_poly.type
_entity_poly.pdbx_seq_one_letter_code
_entity_poly.pdbx_strand_id
1 'polypeptide(L)'
;MGGPNLEILRFAMYLAVPTASILYFGDPEWYDRYVVPYGKKIWPDYETTHKPPHTQAGVKEQLEKYKAERLQRKMASGQVEGAGQVGMGDVSAGAAGETVGSRVPLGTFGGRSTESTTERLV
;
A
#
# COMPACT_ATOMS: atom_id res chain seq x y z
N MET A 1 47.08 17.26 15.21
CA MET A 1 47.19 15.94 14.56
C MET A 1 47.97 15.03 15.51
N GLY A 2 47.28 14.27 16.37
CA GLY A 2 47.93 13.35 17.31
C GLY A 2 48.63 12.25 16.53
N GLY A 3 49.91 12.00 16.81
CA GLY A 3 50.83 11.23 15.95
C GLY A 3 50.44 9.77 15.67
N PRO A 4 51.39 8.94 15.17
CA PRO A 4 51.12 7.61 14.60
C PRO A 4 50.24 6.68 15.45
N ASN A 5 50.30 6.79 16.77
CA ASN A 5 49.47 6.01 17.71
C ASN A 5 47.96 6.26 17.54
N LEU A 6 47.55 7.50 17.25
CA LEU A 6 46.15 7.83 17.02
C LEU A 6 45.63 7.26 15.71
N GLU A 7 46.53 7.10 14.73
CA GLU A 7 46.20 6.50 13.45
C GLU A 7 45.96 5.00 13.58
N ILE A 8 46.76 4.30 14.38
CA ILE A 8 46.60 2.87 14.64
C ILE A 8 45.27 2.59 15.36
N LEU A 9 44.88 3.46 16.30
CA LEU A 9 43.60 3.34 17.00
C LEU A 9 42.40 3.47 16.06
N ARG A 10 42.38 4.48 15.15
CA ARG A 10 41.29 4.63 14.18
C ARG A 10 41.22 3.44 13.22
N PHE A 11 42.36 2.92 12.78
CA PHE A 11 42.40 1.77 11.89
C PHE A 11 41.89 0.51 12.59
N ALA A 12 42.32 0.28 13.83
CA ALA A 12 41.80 -0.81 14.66
C ALA A 12 40.28 -0.67 14.86
N MET A 13 39.76 0.54 15.12
CA MET A 13 38.33 0.78 15.25
C MET A 13 37.56 0.52 13.95
N TYR A 14 38.08 0.98 12.80
CA TYR A 14 37.46 0.76 11.50
C TYR A 14 37.38 -0.71 11.12
N LEU A 15 38.30 -1.54 11.61
CA LEU A 15 38.25 -2.99 11.42
C LEU A 15 37.37 -3.65 12.50
N ALA A 16 37.56 -3.29 13.77
CA ALA A 16 36.89 -3.90 14.90
C ALA A 16 35.39 -3.68 14.88
N VAL A 17 34.90 -2.48 14.54
CA VAL A 17 33.46 -2.18 14.54
C VAL A 17 32.68 -3.05 13.54
N PRO A 18 33.01 -3.09 12.23
CA PRO A 18 32.29 -3.95 11.29
C PRO A 18 32.50 -5.44 11.59
N THR A 19 33.71 -5.86 11.96
CA THR A 19 33.97 -7.26 12.30
C THR A 19 33.19 -7.71 13.54
N ALA A 20 33.19 -6.90 14.60
CA ALA A 20 32.42 -7.20 15.81
C ALA A 20 30.91 -7.15 15.55
N SER A 21 30.45 -6.24 14.69
CA SER A 21 29.04 -6.18 14.29
C SER A 21 28.59 -7.47 13.60
N ILE A 22 29.39 -7.98 12.66
CA ILE A 22 29.07 -9.24 11.97
C ILE A 22 29.07 -10.42 12.94
N LEU A 23 30.02 -10.47 13.89
CA LEU A 23 30.07 -11.55 14.88
C LEU A 23 28.92 -11.48 15.89
N TYR A 24 28.51 -10.28 16.30
CA TYR A 24 27.45 -10.08 17.27
C TYR A 24 26.06 -10.30 16.66
N PHE A 25 25.80 -9.72 15.48
CA PHE A 25 24.51 -9.84 14.79
C PHE A 25 24.39 -11.09 13.91
N GLY A 26 25.50 -11.79 13.66
CA GLY A 26 25.54 -13.02 12.86
C GLY A 26 25.21 -14.30 13.63
N ASP A 27 25.01 -14.20 14.95
CA ASP A 27 24.57 -15.33 15.76
C ASP A 27 23.14 -15.76 15.36
N PRO A 28 22.91 -17.03 14.96
CA PRO A 28 21.57 -17.52 14.65
C PRO A 28 20.58 -17.30 15.80
N GLU A 29 21.01 -17.38 17.06
CA GLU A 29 20.10 -17.14 18.19
C GLU A 29 19.66 -15.68 18.29
N TRP A 30 20.50 -14.72 17.85
CA TRP A 30 20.11 -13.31 17.83
C TRP A 30 19.05 -13.07 16.76
N TYR A 31 19.21 -13.67 15.58
CA TYR A 31 18.25 -13.57 14.48
C TYR A 31 16.86 -14.08 14.89
N ASP A 32 16.81 -15.26 15.50
CA ASP A 32 15.55 -15.88 15.93
C ASP A 32 14.85 -15.10 17.04
N ARG A 33 15.62 -14.51 17.97
CA ARG A 33 15.07 -13.72 19.09
C ARG A 33 14.59 -12.34 18.69
N TYR A 34 15.27 -11.66 17.77
CA TYR A 34 15.02 -10.25 17.50
C TYR A 34 14.44 -9.98 16.12
N VAL A 35 14.87 -10.69 15.07
CA VAL A 35 14.46 -10.40 13.69
C VAL A 35 13.16 -11.11 13.33
N VAL A 36 13.06 -12.41 13.63
CA VAL A 36 11.87 -13.22 13.32
C VAL A 36 10.58 -12.66 13.94
N PRO A 37 10.51 -12.34 15.25
CA PRO A 37 9.28 -11.79 15.83
C PRO A 37 8.95 -10.39 15.31
N TYR A 38 9.97 -9.59 14.98
CA TYR A 38 9.75 -8.28 14.38
C TYR A 38 9.18 -8.38 12.96
N GLY A 39 9.63 -9.36 12.17
CA GLY A 39 9.06 -9.68 10.86
C GLY A 39 7.56 -9.96 10.92
N LYS A 40 7.10 -10.69 11.93
CA LYS A 40 5.66 -10.98 12.14
C LYS A 40 4.81 -9.75 12.49
N LYS A 41 5.42 -8.66 12.97
CA LYS A 41 4.72 -7.39 13.23
C LYS A 41 4.57 -6.56 11.96
N ILE A 42 5.56 -6.61 11.06
CA ILE A 42 5.55 -5.87 9.80
C ILE A 42 4.59 -6.52 8.80
N TRP A 43 4.64 -7.84 8.71
CA TRP A 43 3.87 -8.59 7.73
C TRP A 43 2.61 -9.16 8.38
N PRO A 44 1.41 -8.84 7.87
CA PRO A 44 0.19 -9.48 8.33
C PRO A 44 0.29 -10.99 8.13
N ASP A 45 -0.33 -11.75 9.04
CA ASP A 45 -0.25 -13.20 8.99
C ASP A 45 -0.79 -13.73 7.67
N TYR A 46 -0.14 -14.75 7.11
CA TYR A 46 -0.45 -15.27 5.79
C TYR A 46 -1.88 -15.82 5.73
N GLU A 47 -2.39 -16.33 6.85
CA GLU A 47 -3.76 -16.83 6.98
C GLU A 47 -4.81 -15.72 7.07
N THR A 48 -4.45 -14.55 7.59
CA THR A 48 -5.35 -13.38 7.66
C THR A 48 -5.36 -12.57 6.37
N THR A 49 -4.31 -12.71 5.57
CA THR A 49 -4.15 -11.97 4.32
C THR A 49 -5.04 -12.59 3.24
N HIS A 50 -5.76 -11.77 2.50
CA HIS A 50 -6.58 -12.25 1.39
C HIS A 50 -5.69 -12.92 0.33
N LYS A 51 -5.87 -14.23 0.14
CA LYS A 51 -5.13 -15.02 -0.86
C LYS A 51 -5.86 -14.92 -2.20
N PRO A 52 -5.29 -14.22 -3.21
CA PRO A 52 -5.92 -14.13 -4.52
C PRO A 52 -5.96 -15.53 -5.18
N PRO A 53 -6.98 -15.81 -6.01
CA PRO A 53 -7.11 -17.10 -6.66
C PRO A 53 -6.04 -17.22 -7.74
N HIS A 54 -5.29 -18.31 -7.71
CA HIS A 54 -4.21 -18.56 -8.68
C HIS A 54 -4.70 -19.24 -9.97
N THR A 55 -5.95 -19.70 -10.01
CA THR A 55 -6.54 -20.39 -11.17
C THR A 55 -7.52 -19.47 -11.91
N GLN A 56 -7.58 -19.60 -13.23
CA GLN A 56 -8.51 -18.80 -14.05
C GLN A 56 -9.98 -19.02 -13.66
N ALA A 57 -10.34 -20.24 -13.26
CA ALA A 57 -11.69 -20.53 -12.77
C ALA A 57 -12.02 -19.74 -11.50
N GLY A 58 -11.12 -19.72 -10.51
CA GLY A 58 -11.30 -18.97 -9.27
C GLY A 58 -11.36 -17.45 -9.48
N VAL A 59 -10.64 -16.92 -10.48
CA VAL A 59 -10.72 -15.50 -10.85
C VAL A 59 -12.13 -15.14 -11.34
N LYS A 60 -12.75 -16.00 -12.17
CA LYS A 60 -14.12 -15.75 -12.69
C LYS A 60 -15.16 -15.80 -11.57
N GLU A 61 -15.07 -16.78 -10.68
CA GLU A 61 -15.96 -16.91 -9.52
C GLU A 61 -15.88 -15.69 -8.59
N GLN A 62 -14.67 -15.21 -8.28
CA GLN A 62 -14.52 -13.99 -7.49
C GLN A 62 -15.06 -12.75 -8.20
N LEU A 63 -14.89 -12.66 -9.52
CA LEU A 63 -15.44 -11.56 -10.31
C LEU A 63 -16.98 -11.52 -10.25
N GLU A 64 -17.62 -12.68 -10.33
CA GLU A 64 -19.07 -12.82 -10.20
C GLU A 64 -19.54 -12.39 -8.80
N LYS A 65 -18.82 -12.79 -7.74
CA LYS A 65 -19.07 -12.34 -6.37
C LYS A 65 -18.99 -10.82 -6.24
N TYR A 66 -17.95 -10.19 -6.78
CA TYR A 66 -17.82 -8.72 -6.74
C TYR A 66 -18.89 -7.99 -7.58
N LYS A 67 -19.33 -8.58 -8.70
CA LYS A 67 -20.43 -8.02 -9.50
C LYS A 67 -21.75 -8.06 -8.72
N ALA A 68 -22.03 -9.16 -8.03
CA ALA A 68 -23.22 -9.30 -7.20
C ALA A 68 -23.22 -8.30 -6.02
N GLU A 69 -22.09 -8.13 -5.34
CA GLU A 69 -21.96 -7.14 -4.25
C GLU A 69 -22.21 -5.71 -4.75
N ARG A 70 -21.69 -5.36 -5.93
CA ARG A 70 -21.92 -4.05 -6.55
C ARG A 70 -23.39 -3.81 -6.87
N LEU A 71 -24.10 -4.83 -7.35
CA LEU A 71 -25.54 -4.74 -7.65
C LEU A 71 -26.34 -4.51 -6.37
N GLN A 72 -26.04 -5.27 -5.31
CA GLN A 72 -26.68 -5.14 -4.00
C GLN A 72 -26.46 -3.76 -3.39
N ARG A 73 -25.23 -3.22 -3.48
CA ARG A 73 -24.90 -1.87 -3.00
C ARG A 73 -25.69 -0.79 -3.74
N LYS A 74 -25.84 -0.92 -5.06
CA LYS A 74 -26.64 0.01 -5.89
C LYS A 74 -28.13 -0.04 -5.54
N MET A 75 -28.67 -1.22 -5.27
CA MET A 75 -30.06 -1.39 -4.84
C MET A 75 -30.29 -0.79 -3.44
N ALA A 76 -29.34 -0.98 -2.52
CA ALA A 76 -29.40 -0.38 -1.19
C ALA A 76 -29.31 1.15 -1.24
N SER A 77 -28.42 1.73 -2.05
CA SER A 77 -28.35 3.19 -2.22
C SER A 77 -29.58 3.77 -2.91
N GLY A 78 -30.16 3.07 -3.89
CA GLY A 78 -31.41 3.48 -4.54
C GLY A 78 -32.64 3.42 -3.64
N GLN A 79 -32.64 2.56 -2.60
CA GLN A 79 -33.71 2.53 -1.59
C GLN A 79 -33.60 3.67 -0.57
N VAL A 80 -32.38 4.14 -0.27
CA VAL A 80 -32.19 5.30 0.63
C VAL A 80 -32.61 6.61 -0.06
N GLU A 81 -32.48 6.71 -1.38
CA GLU A 81 -32.98 7.87 -2.15
C GLU A 81 -34.52 7.91 -2.25
N GLY A 82 -35.22 6.79 -2.01
CA GLY A 82 -36.69 6.71 -2.01
C GLY A 82 -37.37 7.13 -0.69
N ALA A 83 -36.61 7.33 0.40
CA ALA A 83 -37.15 7.72 1.72
C ALA A 83 -36.77 9.15 2.14
N GLY A 84 -36.04 9.90 1.30
CA GLY A 84 -35.51 11.23 1.61
C GLY A 84 -36.00 12.35 0.68
N GLN A 85 -37.09 12.15 -0.07
CA GLN A 85 -37.67 13.17 -0.95
C GLN A 85 -38.95 13.77 -0.34
N VAL A 86 -38.81 14.46 0.80
CA VAL A 86 -39.72 15.56 1.19
C VAL A 86 -38.88 16.61 1.91
N GLY A 87 -38.58 17.72 1.23
CA GLY A 87 -37.80 18.83 1.80
C GLY A 87 -37.07 19.65 0.75
N MET A 88 -37.82 20.25 -0.18
CA MET A 88 -37.32 21.28 -1.09
C MET A 88 -37.15 22.60 -0.33
N GLY A 89 -35.99 23.23 -0.47
CA GLY A 89 -35.81 24.69 -0.35
C GLY A 89 -35.25 25.18 0.98
N ASP A 90 -33.96 25.56 0.98
CA ASP A 90 -33.61 26.98 1.01
C ASP A 90 -32.11 27.17 0.70
N VAL A 91 -31.85 28.04 -0.26
CA VAL A 91 -30.54 28.56 -0.61
C VAL A 91 -30.29 29.80 0.26
N SER A 92 -29.27 29.75 1.11
CA SER A 92 -28.69 30.96 1.69
C SER A 92 -27.18 30.81 1.82
N ALA A 93 -26.49 31.72 1.14
CA ALA A 93 -25.06 31.93 1.22
C ALA A 93 -24.67 32.45 2.61
N GLY A 94 -23.55 31.97 3.16
CA GLY A 94 -22.88 32.67 4.25
C GLY A 94 -22.00 31.82 5.16
N ALA A 95 -20.69 32.03 5.00
CA ALA A 95 -19.66 32.03 6.03
C ALA A 95 -19.12 30.71 6.62
N ALA A 96 -17.82 30.50 6.32
CA ALA A 96 -16.73 30.17 7.24
C ALA A 96 -16.83 28.93 8.15
N GLY A 97 -15.94 27.95 7.92
CA GLY A 97 -15.74 26.83 8.84
C GLY A 97 -14.80 25.76 8.29
N GLU A 98 -13.51 26.00 8.46
CA GLU A 98 -12.36 25.13 8.23
C GLU A 98 -12.54 23.69 8.75
N THR A 99 -12.35 22.66 7.93
CA THR A 99 -11.80 21.34 8.35
C THR A 99 -11.20 20.58 7.15
N VAL A 100 -9.87 20.62 7.10
CA VAL A 100 -8.87 19.67 6.59
C VAL A 100 -9.40 18.48 5.76
N GLY A 101 -9.01 18.49 4.48
CA GLY A 101 -9.38 17.50 3.49
C GLY A 101 -8.47 16.26 3.44
N SER A 102 -9.08 15.14 3.04
CA SER A 102 -8.43 14.14 2.21
C SER A 102 -9.46 13.56 1.22
N ARG A 103 -9.94 14.40 0.30
CA ARG A 103 -10.63 13.92 -0.91
C ARG A 103 -9.54 13.49 -1.90
N VAL A 104 -9.30 12.19 -2.01
CA VAL A 104 -8.48 11.62 -3.10
C VAL A 104 -9.30 11.76 -4.39
N PRO A 105 -8.83 12.49 -5.42
CA PRO A 105 -9.56 12.57 -6.67
C PRO A 105 -9.47 11.22 -7.41
N LEU A 106 -10.64 10.70 -7.77
CA LEU A 106 -10.84 9.53 -8.61
C LEU A 106 -10.20 9.80 -9.97
N GLY A 107 -9.08 9.12 -10.26
CA GLY A 107 -8.37 9.25 -11.52
C GLY A 107 -9.22 8.84 -12.71
N THR A 108 -9.51 9.81 -13.57
CA THR A 108 -10.06 9.60 -14.92
C THR A 108 -9.00 8.88 -15.76
N PHE A 109 -9.10 7.54 -15.86
CA PHE A 109 -8.26 6.75 -16.75
C PHE A 109 -8.76 6.97 -18.19
N GLY A 110 -8.18 7.98 -18.86
CA GLY A 110 -8.38 8.25 -20.27
C GLY A 110 -7.82 7.13 -21.12
N GLY A 111 -8.71 6.38 -21.78
CA GLY A 111 -8.36 5.44 -22.83
C GLY A 111 -7.69 6.19 -23.98
N ARG A 112 -6.46 5.80 -24.30
CA ARG A 112 -5.76 6.25 -25.52
C ARG A 112 -5.74 5.07 -26.49
N SER A 113 -6.49 5.21 -27.57
CA SER A 113 -6.45 4.35 -28.74
C SER A 113 -5.02 4.35 -29.31
N THR A 114 -4.44 3.17 -29.49
CA THR A 114 -3.24 3.01 -30.33
C THR A 114 -3.72 2.63 -31.72
N GLU A 115 -3.87 3.64 -32.58
CA GLU A 115 -4.08 3.44 -34.01
C GLU A 115 -2.75 3.07 -34.70
N SER A 116 -2.85 2.05 -35.54
CA SER A 116 -1.97 1.60 -36.62
C SER A 116 -0.65 2.36 -36.86
N THR A 117 0.47 1.72 -36.51
CA THR A 117 1.80 1.99 -37.09
C THR A 117 2.16 0.84 -38.03
N THR A 118 1.58 0.87 -39.23
CA THR A 118 1.99 0.06 -40.38
C THR A 118 1.95 0.96 -41.59
N GLU A 119 3.03 1.71 -41.80
CA GLU A 119 3.51 2.18 -43.10
C GLU A 119 4.80 2.97 -42.83
N ARG A 120 5.93 2.41 -43.25
CA ARG A 120 7.22 3.05 -43.62
C ARG A 120 8.36 2.06 -43.42
N LEU A 121 8.50 1.14 -44.37
CA LEU A 121 9.80 0.70 -44.83
C LEU A 121 9.65 0.26 -46.29
N VAL A 122 10.06 1.20 -47.15
CA VAL A 122 10.64 0.96 -48.46
C VAL A 122 11.97 0.24 -48.24
#